data_AF-A0A7J9T1D8-F1
#
_entry.id   AF-A0A7J9T1D8-F1
#
_cell.length_a   1.000
_cell.length_b   1.000
_cell.length_c   1.000
_cell.angle_alpha   90.00
_cell.angle_beta   90.00
_cell.angle_gamma   90.00
#
_symmetry.space_group_name_H-M   'P 1'
#
loop_
_entity.id
_entity.type
_entity.pdbx_description
1 polymer ?
#
loop_
_entity_poly.entity_id
_entity_poly.type
_entity_poly.pdbx_seq_one_letter_code
_entity_poly.pdbx_strand_id
1 'polypeptide(L)'
;MTKVDEYASQIPLILRHTFKAFASDNRSAIVVALYENNKRLTFSKLKNTLEIDQRILTDELKRLMSGAIVDHYTEFQEGVRGYSYYEVTDYGINILKATLNVLSKSYEPIVKLDINAKTITTDDSQPIVRVETNDSLIKSNVFPDSSSGIIVSSGVMA
;
A
#
# COMPACT_ATOMS: atom_id res chain seq x y z
N MET A 1 -20.02 18.28 -5.32
CA MET A 1 -18.89 17.49 -4.83
C MET A 1 -19.31 16.88 -3.50
N THR A 2 -19.18 15.57 -3.33
CA THR A 2 -19.59 14.87 -2.11
C THR A 2 -18.45 14.85 -1.08
N LYS A 3 -18.76 14.58 0.20
CA LYS A 3 -17.72 14.34 1.22
C LYS A 3 -16.81 13.17 0.85
N VAL A 4 -17.34 12.18 0.12
CA VAL A 4 -16.55 11.04 -0.39
C VAL A 4 -15.48 11.53 -1.35
N ASP A 5 -15.84 12.42 -2.28
CA ASP A 5 -14.89 12.98 -3.26
C ASP A 5 -13.77 13.77 -2.56
N GLU A 6 -14.13 14.55 -1.53
CA GLU A 6 -13.19 15.33 -0.73
C GLU A 6 -12.14 14.43 -0.04
N TYR A 7 -12.57 13.41 0.73
CA TYR A 7 -11.64 12.50 1.39
C TYR A 7 -10.86 11.64 0.39
N ALA A 8 -11.52 11.15 -0.66
CA ALA A 8 -10.85 10.33 -1.67
C ALA A 8 -9.75 11.12 -2.38
N SER A 9 -9.93 12.43 -2.59
CA SER A 9 -8.94 13.28 -3.26
C SER A 9 -7.64 13.46 -2.47
N GLN A 10 -7.64 13.19 -1.16
CA GLN A 10 -6.44 13.24 -0.32
C GLN A 10 -5.45 12.12 -0.66
N ILE A 11 -5.93 11.02 -1.27
CA ILE A 11 -5.07 9.94 -1.75
C ILE A 11 -4.73 10.20 -3.22
N PRO A 12 -3.44 10.28 -3.59
CA PRO A 12 -3.03 10.45 -4.97
C PRO A 12 -3.69 9.42 -5.90
N LEU A 13 -4.19 9.88 -7.05
CA LEU A 13 -4.92 9.04 -8.01
C LEU A 13 -4.12 7.78 -8.39
N ILE A 14 -2.82 7.95 -8.62
CA ILE A 14 -1.91 6.85 -8.97
C ILE A 14 -1.90 5.75 -7.89
N LEU A 15 -1.86 6.13 -6.61
CA LEU A 15 -1.84 5.19 -5.50
C LEU A 15 -3.16 4.41 -5.40
N ARG A 16 -4.30 5.07 -5.64
CA ARG A 16 -5.61 4.40 -5.72
C ARG A 16 -5.65 3.37 -6.85
N HIS A 17 -5.10 3.71 -8.02
CA HIS A 17 -5.01 2.79 -9.14
C HIS A 17 -4.06 1.61 -8.86
N THR A 18 -2.93 1.88 -8.22
CA THR A 18 -1.97 0.85 -7.77
C THR A 18 -2.64 -0.16 -6.85
N PHE A 19 -3.35 0.27 -5.79
CA PHE A 19 -4.04 -0.67 -4.90
C PHE A 19 -5.12 -1.47 -5.63
N LYS A 20 -5.87 -0.82 -6.52
CA LYS A 20 -6.85 -1.51 -7.37
C LYS A 20 -6.18 -2.55 -8.29
N ALA A 21 -4.99 -2.26 -8.80
CA ALA A 21 -4.23 -3.17 -9.65
C ALA A 21 -3.75 -4.42 -8.90
N PHE A 22 -3.50 -4.37 -7.60
CA PHE A 22 -3.16 -5.57 -6.81
C PHE A 22 -4.36 -6.40 -6.36
N ALA A 23 -5.59 -5.87 -6.44
CA ALA A 23 -6.79 -6.53 -5.91
C ALA A 23 -7.33 -7.73 -6.73
N SER A 24 -6.49 -8.44 -7.50
CA SER A 24 -6.87 -9.67 -8.23
C SER A 24 -5.76 -10.69 -8.10
N ASP A 25 -6.14 -11.94 -7.86
CA ASP A 25 -5.22 -13.07 -7.78
C ASP A 25 -4.48 -13.26 -9.11
N ASN A 26 -5.18 -13.12 -10.25
CA ASN A 26 -4.55 -13.18 -11.57
C ASN A 26 -3.51 -12.08 -11.75
N ARG A 27 -3.81 -10.84 -11.31
CA ARG A 27 -2.85 -9.72 -11.41
C ARG A 27 -1.64 -9.94 -10.52
N SER A 28 -1.85 -10.45 -9.31
CA SER A 28 -0.78 -10.81 -8.38
C SER A 28 0.10 -11.91 -8.97
N ALA A 29 -0.51 -12.96 -9.55
CA ALA A 29 0.21 -14.05 -10.22
C ALA A 29 1.04 -13.55 -11.41
N ILE A 30 0.49 -12.64 -12.24
CA ILE A 30 1.24 -12.01 -13.34
C ILE A 30 2.46 -11.24 -12.82
N VAL A 31 2.28 -10.42 -11.77
CA VAL A 31 3.39 -9.64 -11.20
C VAL A 31 4.48 -10.55 -10.63
N VAL A 32 4.11 -11.61 -9.91
CA VAL A 32 5.06 -12.59 -9.37
C VAL A 32 5.79 -13.31 -10.51
N ALA A 33 5.08 -13.79 -11.53
CA ALA A 33 5.69 -14.47 -12.67
C ALA A 33 6.70 -13.57 -13.41
N LEU A 34 6.37 -12.29 -13.59
CA LEU A 34 7.31 -11.32 -14.16
C LEU A 34 8.51 -11.10 -13.22
N TYR A 35 8.27 -10.91 -11.93
CA TYR A 35 9.32 -10.67 -10.94
C TYR A 35 10.34 -11.83 -10.86
N GLU A 36 9.88 -13.08 -10.91
CA GLU A 36 10.75 -14.26 -10.82
C GLU A 36 11.51 -14.57 -12.12
N ASN A 37 10.94 -14.25 -13.30
CA ASN A 37 11.52 -14.62 -14.60
C ASN A 37 12.36 -13.49 -15.22
N ASN A 38 13.38 -13.02 -14.48
CA ASN A 38 14.28 -11.95 -14.93
C ASN A 38 13.55 -10.68 -15.43
N LYS A 39 12.35 -10.40 -14.89
CA LYS A 39 11.52 -9.23 -15.19
C LYS A 39 11.00 -9.11 -16.62
N ARG A 40 11.18 -10.10 -17.50
CA ARG A 40 10.83 -9.94 -18.92
C ARG A 40 10.14 -11.16 -19.51
N LEU A 41 8.85 -11.04 -19.82
CA LEU A 41 8.09 -12.10 -20.50
C LEU A 41 7.27 -11.56 -21.66
N THR A 42 7.12 -12.38 -22.70
CA THR A 42 6.17 -12.10 -23.79
C THR A 42 4.75 -12.45 -23.38
N PHE A 43 3.76 -11.93 -24.10
CA PHE A 43 2.35 -12.27 -23.88
C PHE A 43 2.12 -13.79 -23.91
N SER A 44 2.65 -14.47 -24.92
CA SER A 44 2.50 -15.92 -25.06
C SER A 44 3.17 -16.69 -23.92
N LYS A 45 4.31 -16.21 -23.43
CA LYS A 45 5.00 -16.84 -22.30
C LYS A 45 4.19 -16.68 -21.02
N LEU A 46 3.66 -15.48 -20.72
CA LEU A 46 2.76 -15.26 -19.58
C LEU A 46 1.51 -16.15 -19.65
N LYS A 47 0.87 -16.19 -20.82
CA LYS A 47 -0.33 -17.01 -21.06
C LYS A 47 -0.05 -18.49 -20.75
N ASN A 48 1.06 -19.02 -21.27
CA ASN A 48 1.40 -20.43 -21.10
C ASN A 48 1.88 -20.75 -19.68
N THR A 49 2.61 -19.84 -19.03
CA THR A 49 3.11 -20.03 -17.67
C THR A 49 2.00 -20.01 -16.63
N LEU A 50 0.98 -19.16 -16.82
CA LEU A 50 -0.11 -19.00 -15.85
C LEU A 50 -1.37 -19.79 -16.23
N GLU A 51 -1.41 -20.39 -17.42
CA GLU A 51 -2.58 -21.10 -17.97
C GLU A 51 -3.86 -20.26 -17.98
N ILE A 52 -3.72 -18.93 -18.13
CA ILE A 52 -4.84 -17.98 -18.14
C ILE A 52 -5.36 -17.79 -19.57
N ASP A 53 -6.67 -17.62 -19.72
CA ASP A 53 -7.28 -17.25 -21.01
C ASP A 53 -6.72 -15.93 -21.56
N GLN A 54 -6.61 -15.84 -22.90
CA GLN A 54 -6.05 -14.66 -23.57
C GLN A 54 -6.82 -13.37 -23.27
N ARG A 55 -8.16 -13.43 -23.21
CA ARG A 55 -8.98 -12.25 -22.91
C ARG A 55 -8.74 -11.79 -21.48
N ILE A 56 -8.71 -12.73 -20.54
CA ILE A 56 -8.44 -12.44 -19.12
C ILE A 56 -7.04 -11.82 -18.99
N LEU A 57 -6.01 -12.43 -19.57
CA LEU A 57 -4.65 -11.89 -19.51
C LEU A 57 -4.54 -10.47 -20.09
N THR A 58 -5.22 -10.21 -21.20
CA THR A 58 -5.26 -8.88 -21.83
C THR A 58 -5.88 -7.84 -20.89
N ASP A 59 -7.02 -8.16 -20.29
CA ASP A 59 -7.72 -7.24 -19.39
C ASP A 59 -6.92 -7.01 -18.09
N GLU A 60 -6.25 -8.04 -17.58
CA GLU A 60 -5.43 -7.93 -16.37
C GLU A 60 -4.15 -7.13 -16.60
N LEU A 61 -3.47 -7.32 -17.74
CA LEU A 61 -2.31 -6.50 -18.11
C LEU A 61 -2.69 -5.02 -18.29
N LYS A 62 -3.83 -4.72 -18.91
CA LYS A 62 -4.32 -3.34 -19.02
C LYS A 62 -4.50 -2.68 -17.65
N ARG A 63 -5.04 -3.41 -16.68
CA ARG A 63 -5.22 -2.91 -15.31
C ARG A 63 -3.91 -2.72 -14.57
N LEU A 64 -2.95 -3.63 -14.76
CA LEU A 64 -1.61 -3.50 -14.21
C LEU A 64 -0.86 -2.28 -14.79
N MET A 65 -0.97 -2.06 -16.10
CA MET A 65 -0.43 -0.86 -16.76
C MET A 65 -1.11 0.43 -16.28
N SER A 66 -2.43 0.40 -16.09
CA SER A 66 -3.18 1.55 -15.56
C SER A 66 -2.80 1.91 -14.12
N GLY A 67 -2.29 0.95 -13.36
CA GLY A 67 -1.73 1.14 -12.02
C GLY A 67 -0.23 1.41 -11.97
N ALA A 68 0.41 1.58 -13.14
CA ALA A 68 1.86 1.71 -13.34
C ALA A 68 2.70 0.56 -12.74
N ILE A 69 2.11 -0.62 -12.55
CA ILE A 69 2.79 -1.79 -11.96
C ILE A 69 3.61 -2.53 -13.00
N VAL A 70 3.04 -2.68 -14.20
CA VAL A 70 3.66 -3.33 -15.35
C VAL A 70 3.74 -2.34 -16.49
N ASP A 71 4.78 -2.42 -17.29
CA ASP A 71 4.89 -1.72 -18.56
C ASP A 71 5.19 -2.71 -19.69
N HIS A 72 5.07 -2.26 -20.93
CA HIS A 72 5.40 -3.05 -22.11
C HIS A 72 6.20 -2.27 -23.14
N TYR A 73 7.05 -2.99 -23.86
CA TYR A 73 7.79 -2.43 -24.99
C TYR A 73 7.84 -3.46 -26.11
N THR A 74 8.00 -2.97 -27.34
CA THR A 74 8.16 -3.82 -28.52
C THR A 74 9.63 -3.80 -28.93
N GLU A 75 10.27 -4.96 -28.92
CA GLU A 75 11.60 -5.10 -29.48
C GLU A 75 11.48 -5.42 -30.97
N PHE A 76 12.07 -4.57 -31.81
CA PHE A 76 12.20 -4.82 -33.24
C PHE A 76 13.58 -5.39 -33.52
N GLN A 77 13.63 -6.56 -34.14
CA GLN A 77 14.87 -7.13 -34.68
C GLN A 77 14.79 -7.09 -36.20
N GLU A 78 15.89 -6.72 -36.87
CA GLU A 78 15.93 -6.66 -38.33
C GLU A 78 15.51 -8.01 -38.93
N GLY A 79 14.49 -7.98 -39.80
CA GLY A 79 13.97 -9.17 -40.47
C GLY A 79 13.02 -10.05 -39.67
N VAL A 80 12.73 -9.74 -38.39
CA VAL A 80 11.80 -10.52 -37.55
C VAL A 80 10.63 -9.66 -37.09
N ARG A 81 9.42 -10.24 -37.07
CA ARG A 81 8.22 -9.60 -36.52
C ARG A 81 8.47 -9.27 -35.04
N GLY A 82 8.35 -8.00 -34.67
CA GLY A 82 8.62 -7.55 -33.30
C GLY A 82 7.73 -8.25 -32.26
N TYR A 83 8.31 -8.55 -31.09
CA TYR A 83 7.62 -9.14 -29.96
C TYR A 83 7.35 -8.08 -28.90
N SER A 84 6.15 -8.09 -28.32
CA SER A 84 5.82 -7.30 -27.14
C SER A 84 6.26 -8.03 -25.88
N TYR A 85 7.04 -7.34 -25.06
CA TYR A 85 7.51 -7.79 -23.77
C TYR A 85 6.88 -6.98 -22.66
N TYR A 86 6.67 -7.62 -21.52
CA TYR A 86 6.10 -7.04 -20.32
C TYR A 86 7.12 -7.14 -19.19
N GLU A 87 7.15 -6.11 -18.35
CA GLU A 87 8.07 -5.99 -17.22
C GLU A 87 7.40 -5.29 -16.04
N VAL A 88 7.74 -5.71 -14.81
CA VAL A 88 7.34 -4.96 -13.60
C VAL A 88 8.17 -3.69 -13.52
N THR A 89 7.51 -2.54 -13.43
CA THR A 89 8.20 -1.24 -13.31
C THR A 89 8.96 -1.12 -11.99
N ASP A 90 9.95 -0.24 -11.93
CA ASP A 90 10.63 0.08 -10.66
C ASP A 90 9.64 0.60 -9.60
N TYR A 91 8.62 1.38 -10.02
CA TYR A 91 7.53 1.80 -9.15
C TYR A 91 6.76 0.60 -8.59
N GLY A 92 6.36 -0.35 -9.43
CA GLY A 92 5.67 -1.58 -9.00
C GLY A 92 6.49 -2.42 -8.05
N ILE A 93 7.80 -2.57 -8.31
CA ILE A 93 8.75 -3.28 -7.44
C ILE A 93 8.84 -2.58 -6.07
N ASN A 94 8.95 -1.25 -6.05
CA ASN A 94 9.05 -0.50 -4.80
C ASN A 94 7.79 -0.62 -3.96
N ILE A 95 6.59 -0.59 -4.58
CA ILE A 95 5.32 -0.82 -3.88
C ILE A 95 5.25 -2.25 -3.31
N LEU A 96 5.64 -3.26 -4.09
CA LEU A 96 5.64 -4.65 -3.63
C LEU A 96 6.55 -4.83 -2.42
N LYS A 97 7.79 -4.30 -2.49
CA LYS A 97 8.75 -4.31 -1.38
C LYS A 97 8.22 -3.59 -0.15
N ALA A 98 7.64 -2.40 -0.33
CA ALA A 98 7.06 -1.63 0.77
C ALA A 98 5.93 -2.40 1.46
N THR A 99 5.05 -3.03 0.68
CA THR A 99 3.93 -3.82 1.19
C THR A 99 4.41 -5.05 1.96
N LEU A 100 5.37 -5.81 1.41
CA LEU A 100 5.97 -6.95 2.09
C LEU A 100 6.68 -6.54 3.40
N ASN A 101 7.32 -5.37 3.41
CA ASN A 101 7.95 -4.81 4.61
C ASN A 101 6.94 -4.32 5.66
N VAL A 102 5.66 -4.14 5.32
CA VAL A 102 4.62 -3.91 6.33
C VAL A 102 4.29 -5.24 7.03
N LEU A 103 4.26 -6.34 6.29
CA LEU A 103 3.97 -7.67 6.84
C LEU A 103 5.06 -8.21 7.77
N SER A 104 6.29 -7.69 7.67
CA SER A 104 7.39 -8.04 8.59
C SER A 104 7.25 -7.38 9.97
N LYS A 105 6.32 -6.43 10.12
CA LYS A 105 6.04 -5.75 11.40
C LYS A 105 4.89 -6.46 12.12
N SER A 106 4.96 -6.54 13.45
CA SER A 106 3.85 -7.07 14.27
C SER A 106 2.60 -6.20 14.06
N TYR A 107 1.48 -6.85 13.73
CA TYR A 107 0.18 -6.20 13.73
C TYR A 107 -0.35 -6.20 15.17
N GLU A 108 -0.38 -5.03 15.80
CA GLU A 108 -1.03 -4.84 17.09
C GLU A 108 -2.47 -4.37 16.86
N PRO A 109 -3.49 -5.17 17.21
CA PRO A 109 -4.87 -4.75 17.09
C PRO A 109 -5.13 -3.52 17.96
N ILE A 110 -5.93 -2.58 17.46
CA ILE A 110 -6.39 -1.45 18.28
C ILE A 110 -7.24 -2.02 19.41
N VAL A 111 -6.74 -1.91 20.65
CA VAL A 111 -7.50 -2.24 21.86
C VAL A 111 -8.68 -1.28 21.94
N LYS A 112 -9.90 -1.80 21.79
CA LYS A 112 -11.10 -1.03 22.07
C LYS A 112 -11.11 -0.76 23.57
N LEU A 113 -10.97 0.50 23.96
CA LEU A 113 -11.26 0.91 25.32
C LEU A 113 -12.78 0.77 25.50
N ASP A 114 -13.21 -0.19 26.33
CA ASP A 114 -14.58 -0.24 26.80
C ASP A 114 -14.84 1.01 27.65
N ILE A 115 -15.35 2.06 27.00
CA ILE A 115 -15.85 3.24 27.68
C ILE A 115 -17.17 2.81 28.32
N ASN A 116 -17.11 2.32 29.56
CA ASN A 116 -18.28 2.21 30.41
C ASN A 116 -18.78 3.64 30.69
N ALA A 117 -19.60 4.18 29.79
CA ALA A 117 -20.36 5.39 30.05
C ALA A 117 -21.36 5.06 31.16
N LYS A 118 -20.95 5.29 32.41
CA LYS A 118 -21.86 5.23 33.56
C LYS A 118 -22.77 6.44 33.44
N THR A 119 -23.96 6.24 32.86
CA THR A 119 -25.02 7.26 32.85
C THR A 119 -25.41 7.52 34.29
N ILE A 120 -24.93 8.62 34.87
CA ILE A 120 -25.43 9.10 36.15
C ILE A 120 -26.76 9.77 35.84
N THR A 121 -27.86 9.07 36.09
CA THR A 121 -29.18 9.70 36.18
C THR A 121 -29.23 10.44 37.51
N THR A 122 -28.92 11.73 37.49
CA THR A 122 -29.39 12.65 38.52
C THR A 122 -30.65 13.34 38.03
N ASP A 123 -31.70 13.12 38.81
CA ASP A 123 -32.99 13.79 38.81
C ASP A 123 -32.86 15.30 38.46
N ASP A 124 -33.64 15.72 37.47
CA ASP A 124 -33.91 17.07 36.97
C ASP A 124 -32.84 18.15 37.24
N SER A 125 -31.81 18.21 36.38
CA SER A 125 -31.22 19.44 35.78
C SER A 125 -29.91 19.11 35.03
N GLN A 126 -29.95 19.14 33.67
CA GLN A 126 -28.80 19.17 32.72
C GLN A 126 -27.61 18.19 32.97
N PRO A 127 -27.36 17.20 32.09
CA PRO A 127 -26.29 16.21 32.32
C PRO A 127 -24.89 16.83 32.20
N ILE A 128 -24.12 16.80 33.29
CA ILE A 128 -22.67 17.02 33.27
C ILE A 128 -22.01 15.67 32.99
N VAL A 129 -21.41 15.51 31.82
CA VAL A 129 -20.58 14.34 31.49
C VAL A 129 -19.22 14.51 32.17
N ARG A 130 -18.99 13.79 33.27
CA ARG A 130 -17.65 13.68 33.87
C ARG A 130 -17.00 12.40 33.36
N VAL A 131 -15.98 12.57 32.51
CA VAL A 131 -15.13 11.46 32.05
C VAL A 131 -14.15 11.14 33.17
N GLU A 132 -14.34 10.03 33.86
CA GLU A 132 -13.33 9.47 34.75
C GLU A 132 -12.51 8.46 33.96
N THR A 133 -11.25 8.81 33.68
CA THR A 133 -10.27 7.85 33.16
C THR A 133 -9.77 7.00 34.31
N ASN A 134 -9.82 5.68 34.18
CA ASN A 134 -9.11 4.79 35.09
C ASN A 134 -7.61 4.93 34.83
N ASP A 135 -6.93 5.76 35.62
CA ASP A 135 -5.49 6.04 35.55
C ASP A 135 -4.58 4.83 35.87
N SER A 136 -5.14 3.63 36.08
CA SER A 136 -4.36 2.43 36.41
C SER A 136 -3.68 1.75 35.21
N LEU A 137 -3.91 2.21 33.97
CA LEU A 137 -3.26 1.65 32.76
C LEU A 137 -2.31 2.64 32.06
N ILE A 138 -2.17 3.87 32.56
CA ILE A 138 -1.26 4.88 31.97
C ILE A 138 0.10 4.85 32.69
N LYS A 139 0.77 3.69 32.72
CA LYS A 139 2.20 3.58 33.05
C LYS A 139 2.90 2.57 32.15
N SER A 140 2.83 2.78 30.84
CA SER A 140 3.90 2.41 29.91
C SER A 140 3.49 2.81 28.50
N ASN A 141 4.15 3.85 28.01
CA ASN A 141 4.36 4.26 26.61
C ASN A 141 4.29 5.78 26.50
N VAL A 142 5.17 6.44 27.25
CA VAL A 142 5.65 7.78 26.90
C VAL A 142 6.57 7.58 25.69
N PHE A 143 6.07 7.84 24.49
CA PHE A 143 6.93 8.04 23.34
C PHE A 143 7.68 9.37 23.52
N PRO A 144 9.01 9.43 23.30
CA PRO A 144 9.75 10.67 23.42
C PRO A 144 9.40 11.62 22.26
N ASP A 145 9.15 12.87 22.65
CA ASP A 145 8.99 14.02 21.77
C ASP A 145 10.29 14.23 20.97
N SER A 146 10.24 14.04 19.64
CA SER A 146 11.35 14.38 18.75
C SER A 146 11.08 15.73 18.10
N SER A 147 11.24 16.79 18.90
CA SER A 147 11.39 18.14 18.38
C SER A 147 12.40 18.91 19.22
N SER A 148 13.69 18.82 18.87
CA SER A 148 14.72 19.84 19.18
C SER A 148 16.06 19.56 18.49
N GLY A 149 16.44 20.46 17.59
CA GLY A 149 17.78 21.08 17.60
C GLY A 149 18.96 20.29 17.03
N ILE A 150 19.24 20.54 15.75
CA ILE A 150 20.58 20.42 15.18
C ILE A 150 21.46 21.51 15.83
N ILE A 151 22.52 21.14 16.54
CA ILE A 151 23.71 21.98 16.72
C ILE A 151 24.93 21.10 16.42
N VAL A 152 25.62 21.42 15.32
CA VAL A 152 26.93 20.87 14.97
C VAL A 152 27.98 21.78 15.63
N SER A 153 28.77 21.24 16.56
CA SER A 153 30.00 21.89 17.02
C SER A 153 31.19 21.09 16.55
N SER A 154 31.95 21.69 15.63
CA SER A 154 33.31 21.32 15.26
C SER A 154 34.26 21.52 16.43
N GLY A 155 35.27 20.64 16.55
CA GLY A 155 36.29 20.74 17.59
C GLY A 155 37.29 19.60 17.54
N VAL A 156 38.06 19.51 16.45
CA VAL A 156 39.33 18.78 16.42
C VAL A 156 40.35 19.66 17.13
N MET A 157 40.97 19.16 18.20
CA MET A 157 42.28 19.65 18.63
C MET A 157 43.27 18.49 18.64
N ALA A 158 44.42 18.82 18.07
CA ALA A 158 45.63 18.04 17.94
C ALA A 158 46.27 17.69 19.29
#